data_AF-A0A962H0N3-F1
#
_entry.id   AF-A0A962H0N3-F1
#
_cell.length_a   1.000
_cell.length_b   1.000
_cell.length_c   1.000
_cell.angle_alpha   90.00
_cell.angle_beta   90.00
_cell.angle_gamma   90.00
#
_symmetry.space_group_name_H-M   'P 1'
#
loop_
_entity.id
_entity.type
_entity.pdbx_description
1 polymer ?
#
loop_
_entity_poly.entity_id
_entity_poly.type
_entity_poly.pdbx_seq_one_letter_code
_entity_poly.pdbx_strand_id
1 'polypeptide(L)'
;QIDRNQLKVMGRVWGVDAVAKNASTSFYGNIVALDESRMTEGLLAVGTDDGLIQISADGGDSWRKIDRFPGVPERTYVSRVLFSQHAANTVYAAFDNHKNGDFKPYLLRSTDLGKSWRAITTGLPERGSVYALVEDHVQGSLLFAGTEFGLYFSPDQGQRWIQLKGGMPTIQVRDLAIQRRENDLVAATFGRGFYVLDDYSPLREISAATLSQPGLLFPVKPAFTYAQSAPFGLTGKGFNGDQFFVAPNPPLGATFTYYLKDEPQTRQQARQKIEKARAEKGEDTPYPSWDALKREDREEPPVVVLTVSDADGQVVRRIEGPAKAGLQRVSWDLRYPAPDPTNLLPVERDPWFPDPAGPLVAPGQYRVSMALRVDGAMQSLGAPQAFAAAPLGGDSLPPADREALLAFQLQTSELQRAALGAVSAAGEAQIRINHLKQALMDAPRADPALAARARELEGQLKDLQVALVGDSVRASKGEPTPSAILSRVSQVIYGHWYSSADATATHRRNYEIAAEQFGPVLAQLRQLILTDLVALENAAEAAGAPWTPGRVPNWK
;
A
#
# COMPACT_ATOMS: atom_id res chain seq x y z
N GLN A 1 43.68 -29.07 -10.63
CA GLN A 1 42.29 -29.31 -11.06
C GLN A 1 41.95 -30.76 -10.76
N ILE A 2 40.79 -31.05 -10.18
CA ILE A 2 40.39 -32.42 -9.83
C ILE A 2 40.01 -33.20 -11.10
N ASP A 3 40.56 -34.40 -11.27
CA ASP A 3 40.14 -35.29 -12.36
C ASP A 3 38.77 -35.90 -12.06
N ARG A 4 37.73 -35.42 -12.76
CA ARG A 4 36.35 -35.92 -12.61
C ARG A 4 36.20 -37.41 -12.91
N ASN A 5 37.11 -38.00 -13.69
CA ASN A 5 37.04 -39.42 -14.03
C ASN A 5 37.43 -40.34 -12.88
N GLN A 6 38.10 -39.81 -11.85
CA GLN A 6 38.46 -40.54 -10.63
C GLN A 6 37.42 -40.39 -9.52
N LEU A 7 36.40 -39.55 -9.71
CA LEU A 7 35.35 -39.33 -8.72
C LEU A 7 34.39 -40.52 -8.67
N LYS A 8 34.01 -40.88 -7.44
CA LYS A 8 32.97 -41.89 -7.20
C LYS A 8 31.60 -41.27 -7.47
N VAL A 9 30.85 -41.85 -8.40
CA VAL A 9 29.43 -41.55 -8.65
C VAL A 9 28.66 -42.83 -8.31
N MET A 10 27.60 -42.74 -7.50
CA MET A 10 26.90 -43.95 -7.00
C MET A 10 27.85 -44.95 -6.30
N GLY A 11 28.77 -44.46 -5.49
CA GLY A 11 29.67 -45.30 -4.66
C GLY A 11 30.89 -45.91 -5.37
N ARG A 12 31.04 -45.73 -6.69
CA ARG A 12 32.16 -46.31 -7.46
C ARG A 12 32.70 -45.37 -8.54
N VAL A 13 33.92 -45.63 -9.01
CA VAL A 13 34.45 -45.02 -10.23
C VAL A 13 33.89 -45.78 -11.44
N TRP A 14 33.38 -45.03 -12.41
CA TRP A 14 32.80 -45.58 -13.64
C TRP A 14 33.85 -45.65 -14.76
N GLY A 15 33.77 -46.69 -15.59
CA GLY A 15 34.62 -46.85 -16.79
C GLY A 15 34.30 -45.83 -17.88
N VAL A 16 35.08 -45.86 -18.96
CA VAL A 16 34.93 -44.94 -20.11
C VAL A 16 33.61 -45.16 -20.86
N ASP A 17 33.10 -46.40 -20.89
CA ASP A 17 31.86 -46.76 -21.59
C ASP A 17 30.59 -46.51 -20.78
N ALA A 18 30.70 -45.85 -19.62
CA ALA A 18 29.54 -45.53 -18.80
C ALA A 18 28.65 -44.49 -19.49
N VAL A 19 27.41 -44.89 -19.75
CA VAL A 19 26.41 -44.06 -20.44
C VAL A 19 26.28 -42.71 -19.74
N ALA A 20 26.50 -41.63 -20.50
CA ALA A 20 26.34 -40.26 -20.06
C ALA A 20 27.16 -39.85 -18.80
N LYS A 21 28.25 -40.55 -18.45
CA LYS A 21 29.06 -40.32 -17.22
C LYS A 21 29.37 -38.84 -16.96
N ASN A 22 29.73 -38.11 -18.02
CA ASN A 22 30.14 -36.71 -17.97
C ASN A 22 29.21 -35.80 -18.80
N ALA A 23 28.07 -36.30 -19.27
CA ALA A 23 27.13 -35.50 -20.05
C ALA A 23 26.41 -34.50 -19.13
N SER A 24 26.23 -33.26 -19.60
CA SER A 24 25.57 -32.18 -18.84
C SER A 24 26.22 -31.85 -17.48
N THR A 25 27.50 -32.16 -17.29
CA THR A 25 28.29 -31.78 -16.11
C THR A 25 29.48 -30.92 -16.48
N SER A 26 29.75 -29.87 -15.69
CA SER A 26 30.94 -29.04 -15.81
C SER A 26 32.21 -29.85 -15.53
N PHE A 27 33.36 -29.36 -16.01
CA PHE A 27 34.64 -29.80 -15.46
C PHE A 27 34.73 -29.41 -13.97
N TYR A 28 35.53 -30.11 -13.17
CA TYR A 28 35.75 -29.71 -11.77
C TYR A 28 36.84 -28.65 -11.68
N GLY A 29 36.79 -27.82 -10.64
CA GLY A 29 37.73 -26.72 -10.39
C GLY A 29 37.46 -25.47 -11.22
N ASN A 30 36.21 -25.25 -11.64
CA ASN A 30 35.82 -24.03 -12.36
C ASN A 30 35.53 -22.90 -11.38
N ILE A 31 35.92 -21.67 -11.74
CA ILE A 31 35.48 -20.46 -11.04
C ILE A 31 33.99 -20.25 -11.36
N VAL A 32 33.17 -20.20 -10.32
CA VAL A 32 31.71 -20.07 -10.40
C VAL A 32 31.16 -18.88 -9.62
N ALA A 33 31.98 -18.30 -8.75
CA ALA A 33 31.70 -17.05 -8.07
C ALA A 33 32.95 -16.15 -8.14
N LEU A 34 32.75 -14.86 -8.34
CA LEU A 34 33.81 -13.85 -8.38
C LEU A 34 33.28 -12.55 -7.80
N ASP A 35 34.10 -11.86 -7.02
CA ASP A 35 33.83 -10.50 -6.55
C ASP A 35 35.14 -9.71 -6.43
N GLU A 36 35.06 -8.41 -6.70
CA GLU A 36 36.15 -7.45 -6.47
C GLU A 36 35.74 -6.49 -5.34
N SER A 37 36.68 -6.18 -4.46
CA SER A 37 36.44 -5.25 -3.37
C SER A 37 36.08 -3.86 -3.89
N ARG A 38 34.98 -3.30 -3.39
CA ARG A 38 34.58 -1.91 -3.67
C ARG A 38 35.45 -0.87 -2.95
N MET A 39 36.33 -1.32 -2.04
CA MET A 39 37.19 -0.47 -1.22
C MET A 39 38.66 -0.52 -1.63
N THR A 40 39.07 -1.56 -2.35
CA THR A 40 40.47 -1.81 -2.70
C THR A 40 40.54 -2.38 -4.11
N GLU A 41 41.03 -1.58 -5.06
CA GLU A 41 41.27 -2.01 -6.44
C GLU A 41 42.22 -3.22 -6.48
N GLY A 42 41.92 -4.20 -7.34
CA GLY A 42 42.76 -5.38 -7.51
C GLY A 42 42.68 -6.41 -6.38
N LEU A 43 41.85 -6.18 -5.35
CA LEU A 43 41.52 -7.18 -4.34
C LEU A 43 40.36 -8.05 -4.84
N LEU A 44 40.69 -9.27 -5.25
CA LEU A 44 39.79 -10.22 -5.91
C LEU A 44 39.54 -11.44 -5.03
N ALA A 45 38.33 -11.98 -5.08
CA ALA A 45 37.97 -13.27 -4.50
C ALA A 45 37.25 -14.11 -5.54
N VAL A 46 37.64 -15.39 -5.63
CA VAL A 46 36.97 -16.37 -6.47
C VAL A 46 36.56 -17.59 -5.65
N GLY A 47 35.37 -18.11 -5.95
CA GLY A 47 34.84 -19.36 -5.43
C GLY A 47 34.72 -20.39 -6.54
N THR A 48 35.08 -21.63 -6.25
CA THR A 48 35.07 -22.71 -7.25
C THR A 48 34.04 -23.80 -6.96
N ASP A 49 33.68 -24.56 -8.00
CA ASP A 49 32.73 -25.68 -7.87
C ASP A 49 33.28 -26.88 -7.09
N ASP A 50 34.59 -26.93 -6.84
CA ASP A 50 35.27 -27.92 -5.99
C ASP A 50 35.52 -27.42 -4.55
N GLY A 51 34.89 -26.31 -4.16
CA GLY A 51 34.83 -25.84 -2.77
C GLY A 51 36.04 -25.08 -2.28
N LEU A 52 36.79 -24.45 -3.18
CA LEU A 52 37.93 -23.60 -2.85
C LEU A 52 37.50 -22.13 -2.90
N ILE A 53 38.05 -21.33 -2.00
CA ILE A 53 38.09 -19.87 -2.13
C ILE A 53 39.54 -19.47 -2.37
N GLN A 54 39.77 -18.58 -3.33
CA GLN A 54 41.08 -18.01 -3.56
C GLN A 54 40.97 -16.49 -3.54
N ILE A 55 41.95 -15.83 -2.90
CA ILE A 55 42.00 -14.37 -2.79
C ILE A 55 43.31 -13.86 -3.35
N SER A 56 43.23 -12.87 -4.24
CA SER A 56 44.37 -12.10 -4.78
C SER A 56 44.28 -10.67 -4.27
N ALA A 57 45.43 -10.08 -3.95
CA ALA A 57 45.56 -8.68 -3.54
C ALA A 57 46.37 -7.84 -4.54
N ASP A 58 46.61 -8.39 -5.73
CA ASP A 58 47.52 -7.87 -6.76
C ASP A 58 46.92 -8.01 -8.17
N GLY A 59 45.59 -7.89 -8.29
CA GLY A 59 44.91 -7.89 -9.59
C GLY A 59 44.90 -9.25 -10.30
N GLY A 60 45.22 -10.32 -9.59
CA GLY A 60 45.21 -11.69 -10.09
C GLY A 60 46.58 -12.30 -10.39
N ASP A 61 47.67 -11.57 -10.12
CA ASP A 61 49.04 -12.06 -10.32
C ASP A 61 49.40 -13.22 -9.36
N SER A 62 48.94 -13.15 -8.11
CA SER A 62 49.11 -14.22 -7.13
C SER A 62 47.83 -14.48 -6.32
N TRP A 63 47.62 -15.76 -5.96
CA TRP A 63 46.40 -16.21 -5.28
C TRP A 63 46.71 -17.01 -4.03
N ARG A 64 46.14 -16.61 -2.89
CA ARG A 64 46.16 -17.41 -1.67
C ARG A 64 44.93 -18.32 -1.64
N LYS A 65 45.18 -19.63 -1.68
CA LYS A 65 44.16 -20.68 -1.59
C LYS A 65 43.66 -20.88 -0.16
N ILE A 66 42.35 -21.08 0.00
CA ILE A 66 41.65 -21.49 1.21
C ILE A 66 40.81 -22.72 0.86
N ASP A 67 41.08 -23.84 1.52
CA ASP A 67 40.48 -25.16 1.20
C ASP A 67 39.77 -25.84 2.37
N ARG A 68 39.63 -25.14 3.51
CA ARG A 68 38.93 -25.64 4.70
C ARG A 68 38.09 -24.55 5.35
N PHE A 69 36.86 -24.90 5.72
CA PHE A 69 35.90 -23.99 6.33
C PHE A 69 35.18 -24.68 7.50
N PRO A 70 34.94 -24.00 8.63
CA PRO A 70 34.28 -24.61 9.79
C PRO A 70 32.88 -25.14 9.44
N GLY A 71 32.69 -26.46 9.62
CA GLY A 71 31.39 -27.13 9.45
C GLY A 71 30.96 -27.38 7.99
N VAL A 72 31.70 -26.89 6.99
CA VAL A 72 31.38 -27.09 5.57
C VAL A 72 32.04 -28.37 5.07
N PRO A 73 31.28 -29.31 4.46
CA PRO A 73 31.85 -30.52 3.88
C PRO A 73 32.86 -30.23 2.76
N GLU A 74 33.83 -31.12 2.58
CA GLU A 74 34.79 -31.00 1.48
C GLU A 74 34.09 -31.03 0.12
N ARG A 75 34.60 -30.24 -0.84
CA ARG A 75 34.06 -30.12 -2.20
C ARG A 75 32.62 -29.63 -2.28
N THR A 76 32.22 -28.79 -1.33
CA THR A 76 30.92 -28.11 -1.38
C THR A 76 31.00 -26.91 -2.33
N TYR A 77 30.04 -26.79 -3.25
CA TYR A 77 30.01 -25.73 -4.27
C TYR A 77 29.98 -24.34 -3.63
N VAL A 78 30.89 -23.43 -4.01
CA VAL A 78 30.87 -22.03 -3.52
C VAL A 78 29.84 -21.23 -4.31
N SER A 79 28.65 -21.03 -3.75
CA SER A 79 27.55 -20.32 -4.43
C SER A 79 27.75 -18.81 -4.47
N ARG A 80 28.45 -18.23 -3.50
CA ARG A 80 28.72 -16.79 -3.43
C ARG A 80 30.03 -16.52 -2.71
N VAL A 81 30.81 -15.57 -3.23
CA VAL A 81 31.81 -14.81 -2.49
C VAL A 81 31.47 -13.33 -2.59
N LEU A 82 31.61 -12.58 -1.51
CA LEU A 82 31.26 -11.16 -1.47
C LEU A 82 32.18 -10.42 -0.49
N PHE A 83 32.91 -9.42 -0.98
CA PHE A 83 33.57 -8.45 -0.12
C PHE A 83 32.53 -7.49 0.47
N SER A 84 32.72 -7.17 1.75
CA SER A 84 31.97 -6.08 2.36
C SER A 84 32.33 -4.77 1.67
N GLN A 85 31.32 -3.97 1.39
CA GLN A 85 31.48 -2.61 0.90
C GLN A 85 31.62 -1.59 2.02
N HIS A 86 31.55 -2.02 3.29
CA HIS A 86 31.70 -1.19 4.48
C HIS A 86 32.92 -1.55 5.33
N ALA A 87 33.57 -2.68 5.07
CA ALA A 87 34.73 -3.14 5.84
C ALA A 87 35.75 -3.90 4.97
N ALA A 88 36.89 -3.27 4.69
CA ALA A 88 37.88 -3.72 3.69
C ALA A 88 38.40 -5.16 3.86
N ASN A 89 38.46 -5.68 5.10
CA ASN A 89 38.96 -7.03 5.38
C ASN A 89 37.85 -8.08 5.53
N THR A 90 36.58 -7.68 5.37
CA THR A 90 35.44 -8.55 5.57
C THR A 90 35.04 -9.24 4.27
N VAL A 91 34.93 -10.57 4.32
CA VAL A 91 34.48 -11.40 3.20
C VAL A 91 33.37 -12.32 3.68
N TYR A 92 32.33 -12.45 2.90
CA TYR A 92 31.25 -13.41 3.11
C TYR A 92 31.34 -14.50 2.06
N ALA A 93 30.98 -15.73 2.45
CA ALA A 93 30.94 -16.86 1.55
C ALA A 93 29.72 -17.75 1.82
N ALA A 94 29.00 -18.11 0.76
CA ALA A 94 27.92 -19.07 0.80
C ALA A 94 28.35 -20.37 0.10
N PHE A 95 27.94 -21.51 0.65
CA PHE A 95 28.23 -22.82 0.11
C PHE A 95 26.94 -23.62 -0.07
N ASP A 96 26.89 -24.42 -1.12
CA ASP A 96 25.72 -25.17 -1.53
C ASP A 96 26.06 -26.65 -1.73
N ASN A 97 25.55 -27.50 -0.83
CA ASN A 97 25.82 -28.93 -0.83
C ASN A 97 24.62 -29.78 -1.31
N HIS A 98 23.57 -29.15 -1.86
CA HIS A 98 22.31 -29.86 -2.16
C HIS A 98 22.49 -31.04 -3.14
N LYS A 99 23.47 -30.94 -4.05
CA LYS A 99 23.79 -32.00 -5.02
C LYS A 99 24.31 -33.28 -4.37
N ASN A 100 24.77 -33.21 -3.12
CA ASN A 100 25.20 -34.35 -2.32
C ASN A 100 24.12 -34.80 -1.31
N GLY A 101 22.88 -34.29 -1.42
CA GLY A 101 21.78 -34.62 -0.51
C GLY A 101 21.82 -33.87 0.83
N ASP A 102 22.68 -32.86 0.95
CA ASP A 102 22.82 -32.02 2.15
C ASP A 102 22.24 -30.63 1.88
N PHE A 103 21.14 -30.31 2.54
CA PHE A 103 20.38 -29.08 2.34
C PHE A 103 20.67 -28.01 3.38
N LYS A 104 21.72 -28.18 4.21
CA LYS A 104 22.03 -27.22 5.27
C LYS A 104 22.45 -25.87 4.68
N PRO A 105 22.01 -24.74 5.27
CA PRO A 105 22.56 -23.43 4.92
C PRO A 105 24.01 -23.33 5.39
N TYR A 106 24.92 -23.10 4.46
CA TYR A 106 26.31 -22.76 4.77
C TYR A 106 26.56 -21.30 4.38
N LEU A 107 26.63 -20.44 5.38
CA LEU A 107 26.96 -19.02 5.22
C LEU A 107 27.99 -18.62 6.26
N LEU A 108 29.13 -18.13 5.79
CA LEU A 108 30.27 -17.82 6.61
C LEU A 108 30.72 -16.38 6.41
N ARG A 109 31.30 -15.80 7.45
CA ARG A 109 31.92 -14.49 7.47
C ARG A 109 33.37 -14.61 7.92
N SER A 110 34.25 -13.87 7.27
CA SER A 110 35.62 -13.60 7.69
C SER A 110 35.80 -12.10 7.89
N THR A 111 36.67 -11.71 8.82
CA THR A 111 37.08 -10.31 9.07
C THR A 111 38.58 -10.09 8.87
N ASP A 112 39.27 -11.08 8.30
CA ASP A 112 40.73 -11.10 8.11
C ASP A 112 41.12 -11.59 6.71
N LEU A 113 40.29 -11.24 5.71
CA LEU A 113 40.44 -11.65 4.31
C LEU A 113 40.44 -13.17 4.13
N GLY A 114 39.59 -13.90 4.84
CA GLY A 114 39.42 -15.34 4.69
C GLY A 114 40.50 -16.19 5.35
N LYS A 115 41.31 -15.65 6.27
CA LYS A 115 42.27 -16.45 7.07
C LYS A 115 41.53 -17.25 8.15
N SER A 116 40.49 -16.68 8.73
CA SER A 116 39.56 -17.33 9.64
C SER A 116 38.12 -17.05 9.24
N TRP A 117 37.22 -17.99 9.55
CA TRP A 117 35.82 -17.94 9.18
C TRP A 117 34.93 -18.30 10.36
N ARG A 118 33.76 -17.70 10.44
CA ARG A 118 32.70 -18.04 11.39
C ARG A 118 31.37 -18.25 10.67
N ALA A 119 30.59 -19.24 11.09
CA ALA A 119 29.24 -19.43 10.58
C ALA A 119 28.33 -18.29 11.05
N ILE A 120 27.45 -17.83 10.17
CA ILE A 120 26.46 -16.78 10.41
C ILE A 120 25.08 -17.25 9.94
N THR A 121 24.61 -18.37 10.47
CA THR A 121 23.41 -19.09 9.99
C THR A 121 22.26 -19.12 11.01
N THR A 122 22.42 -18.50 12.17
CA THR A 122 21.40 -18.45 13.22
C THR A 122 20.10 -17.82 12.69
N GLY A 123 18.97 -18.54 12.80
CA GLY A 123 17.67 -18.07 12.31
C GLY A 123 17.34 -18.48 10.87
N LEU A 124 18.31 -19.02 10.11
CA LEU A 124 18.03 -19.72 8.86
C LEU A 124 17.43 -21.11 9.15
N PRO A 125 16.64 -21.69 8.23
CA PRO A 125 16.04 -23.01 8.42
C PRO A 125 17.09 -24.11 8.41
N GLU A 126 16.82 -25.23 9.09
CA GLU A 126 17.72 -26.41 9.10
C GLU A 126 18.00 -26.93 7.69
N ARG A 127 17.00 -26.83 6.80
CA ARG A 127 17.11 -27.10 5.37
C ARG A 127 16.81 -25.81 4.61
N GLY A 128 17.74 -25.37 3.77
CA GLY A 128 17.58 -24.25 2.86
C GLY A 128 18.92 -23.64 2.47
N SER A 129 19.59 -24.23 1.48
CA SER A 129 20.86 -23.72 0.93
C SER A 129 20.79 -22.22 0.65
N VAL A 130 21.89 -21.51 0.90
CA VAL A 130 22.03 -20.09 0.58
C VAL A 130 22.63 -19.95 -0.82
N TYR A 131 21.97 -19.22 -1.69
CA TYR A 131 22.38 -19.01 -3.08
C TYR A 131 22.91 -17.60 -3.33
N ALA A 132 22.32 -16.62 -2.67
CA ALA A 132 22.64 -15.21 -2.90
C ALA A 132 22.83 -14.50 -1.57
N LEU A 133 23.75 -13.53 -1.57
CA LEU A 133 23.99 -12.61 -0.46
C LEU A 133 24.30 -11.23 -1.03
N VAL A 134 23.66 -10.20 -0.46
CA VAL A 134 24.00 -8.80 -0.68
C VAL A 134 24.02 -8.04 0.64
N GLU A 135 24.87 -7.02 0.72
CA GLU A 135 25.02 -6.11 1.85
C GLU A 135 24.35 -4.79 1.51
N ASP A 136 23.58 -4.22 2.45
CA ASP A 136 22.92 -2.93 2.23
C ASP A 136 23.93 -1.84 1.87
N HIS A 137 23.53 -0.95 0.96
CA HIS A 137 24.43 0.05 0.43
C HIS A 137 24.67 1.25 1.37
N VAL A 138 23.86 1.43 2.41
CA VAL A 138 23.99 2.52 3.40
C VAL A 138 24.50 2.00 4.75
N GLN A 139 23.96 0.89 5.23
CA GLN A 139 24.23 0.36 6.56
C GLN A 139 24.79 -1.08 6.48
N GLY A 140 26.10 -1.21 6.65
CA GLY A 140 26.80 -2.51 6.60
C GLY A 140 26.44 -3.51 7.71
N SER A 141 25.48 -3.19 8.60
CA SER A 141 24.90 -4.17 9.51
C SER A 141 23.76 -4.97 8.86
N LEU A 142 23.11 -4.42 7.83
CA LEU A 142 21.96 -5.01 7.17
C LEU A 142 22.41 -5.89 5.98
N LEU A 143 22.09 -7.17 6.05
CA LEU A 143 22.36 -8.17 5.01
C LEU A 143 21.07 -8.81 4.50
N PHE A 144 21.06 -9.25 3.25
CA PHE A 144 19.98 -10.01 2.64
C PHE A 144 20.50 -11.32 2.07
N ALA A 145 19.80 -12.43 2.35
CA ALA A 145 20.14 -13.76 1.87
C ALA A 145 18.98 -14.39 1.10
N GLY A 146 19.27 -14.79 -0.13
CA GLY A 146 18.38 -15.60 -0.97
C GLY A 146 18.66 -17.08 -0.72
N THR A 147 17.63 -17.84 -0.35
CA THR A 147 17.74 -19.25 0.00
C THR A 147 16.84 -20.12 -0.86
N GLU A 148 16.94 -21.44 -0.72
CA GLU A 148 16.04 -22.43 -1.33
C GLU A 148 14.56 -22.18 -1.03
N PHE A 149 14.22 -21.62 0.13
CA PHE A 149 12.83 -21.47 0.60
C PHE A 149 12.43 -20.02 0.90
N GLY A 150 13.12 -19.06 0.29
CA GLY A 150 12.72 -17.66 0.29
C GLY A 150 13.82 -16.69 0.69
N LEU A 151 13.39 -15.48 1.00
CA LEU A 151 14.25 -14.33 1.30
C LEU A 151 14.34 -14.08 2.81
N TYR A 152 15.56 -13.80 3.27
CA TYR A 152 15.86 -13.46 4.65
C TYR A 152 16.64 -12.16 4.72
N PHE A 153 16.46 -11.41 5.81
CA PHE A 153 17.32 -10.28 6.14
C PHE A 153 17.93 -10.46 7.54
N SER A 154 19.04 -9.80 7.78
CA SER A 154 19.70 -9.75 9.09
C SER A 154 20.11 -8.30 9.36
N PRO A 155 19.62 -7.68 10.45
CA PRO A 155 19.99 -6.30 10.81
C PRO A 155 21.33 -6.21 11.56
N ASP A 156 21.98 -7.34 11.85
CA ASP A 156 23.09 -7.49 12.80
C ASP A 156 24.32 -8.26 12.23
N GLN A 157 24.59 -8.11 10.93
CA GLN A 157 25.72 -8.74 10.21
C GLN A 157 25.70 -10.27 10.20
N GLY A 158 24.51 -10.85 10.08
CA GLY A 158 24.29 -12.30 10.01
C GLY A 158 24.29 -12.99 11.37
N GLN A 159 24.28 -12.25 12.49
CA GLN A 159 24.16 -12.86 13.82
C GLN A 159 22.79 -13.50 14.02
N ARG A 160 21.74 -12.92 13.43
CA ARG A 160 20.40 -13.51 13.34
C ARG A 160 19.72 -13.15 12.02
N TRP A 161 19.11 -14.15 11.40
CA TRP A 161 18.30 -14.02 10.20
C TRP A 161 16.81 -14.06 10.51
N ILE A 162 16.04 -13.24 9.79
CA ILE A 162 14.58 -13.12 9.89
C ILE A 162 14.01 -13.30 8.48
N GLN A 163 13.03 -14.20 8.32
CA GLN A 163 12.40 -14.45 7.04
C GLN A 163 11.45 -13.30 6.66
N LEU A 164 11.53 -12.83 5.40
CA LEU A 164 10.57 -11.89 4.84
C LEU A 164 9.36 -12.66 4.28
N LYS A 165 8.23 -12.59 4.99
CA LYS A 165 6.98 -13.30 4.64
C LYS A 165 5.93 -12.41 3.94
N GLY A 166 6.29 -11.19 3.55
CA GLY A 166 5.38 -10.17 3.01
C GLY A 166 4.97 -10.39 1.55
N GLY A 167 4.44 -11.56 1.19
CA GLY A 167 3.89 -11.83 -0.15
C GLY A 167 4.75 -12.69 -1.08
N MET A 168 5.96 -13.10 -0.65
CA MET A 168 6.77 -14.06 -1.40
C MET A 168 6.34 -15.50 -1.09
N PRO A 169 6.01 -16.33 -2.10
CA PRO A 169 5.74 -17.75 -1.88
C PRO A 169 7.02 -18.50 -1.49
N THR A 170 6.90 -19.72 -0.99
CA THR A 170 8.06 -20.62 -0.83
C THR A 170 8.68 -20.88 -2.21
N ILE A 171 9.86 -20.32 -2.45
CA ILE A 171 10.59 -20.42 -3.71
C ILE A 171 12.09 -20.18 -3.52
N GLN A 172 12.90 -20.75 -4.42
CA GLN A 172 14.33 -20.50 -4.47
C GLN A 172 14.61 -19.07 -4.95
N VAL A 173 15.35 -18.32 -4.15
CA VAL A 173 15.87 -17.00 -4.52
C VAL A 173 17.33 -17.18 -4.93
N ARG A 174 17.60 -17.11 -6.24
CA ARG A 174 18.88 -17.49 -6.84
C ARG A 174 19.86 -16.33 -6.96
N ASP A 175 19.35 -15.10 -7.04
CA ASP A 175 20.19 -13.89 -7.05
C ASP A 175 19.47 -12.70 -6.42
N LEU A 176 20.26 -11.72 -5.97
CA LEU A 176 19.80 -10.49 -5.33
C LEU A 176 20.55 -9.29 -5.90
N ALA A 177 19.82 -8.20 -6.14
CA ALA A 177 20.38 -6.92 -6.54
C ALA A 177 19.73 -5.77 -5.77
N ILE A 178 20.52 -4.75 -5.45
CA ILE A 178 20.05 -3.54 -4.76
C ILE A 178 20.01 -2.39 -5.76
N GLN A 179 18.82 -1.80 -5.97
CA GLN A 179 18.66 -0.52 -6.64
C GLN A 179 18.85 0.58 -5.59
N ARG A 180 20.01 1.26 -5.65
CA ARG A 180 20.45 2.18 -4.58
C ARG A 180 19.62 3.45 -4.47
N ARG A 181 19.13 4.01 -5.58
CA ARG A 181 18.40 5.28 -5.59
C ARG A 181 17.06 5.16 -4.85
N GLU A 182 16.35 4.05 -5.07
CA GLU A 182 15.04 3.80 -4.49
C GLU A 182 15.10 3.05 -3.14
N ASN A 183 16.26 2.46 -2.83
CA ASN A 183 16.41 1.44 -1.78
C ASN A 183 15.55 0.21 -2.04
N ASP A 184 15.49 -0.26 -3.29
CA ASP A 184 14.73 -1.45 -3.65
C ASP A 184 15.62 -2.69 -3.65
N LEU A 185 15.07 -3.81 -3.19
CA LEU A 185 15.72 -5.11 -3.27
C LEU A 185 15.01 -5.96 -4.33
N VAL A 186 15.74 -6.27 -5.39
CA VAL A 186 15.29 -7.12 -6.48
C VAL A 186 15.74 -8.55 -6.20
N ALA A 187 14.79 -9.48 -6.16
CA ALA A 187 15.02 -10.89 -5.90
C ALA A 187 14.67 -11.74 -7.14
N ALA A 188 15.69 -12.34 -7.76
CA ALA A 188 15.51 -13.24 -8.89
C ALA A 188 15.22 -14.67 -8.40
N THR A 189 14.14 -15.26 -8.89
CA THR A 189 13.67 -16.57 -8.42
C THR A 189 13.82 -17.67 -9.48
N PHE A 190 13.90 -18.91 -9.02
CA PHE A 190 13.87 -20.06 -9.93
C PHE A 190 12.43 -20.34 -10.39
N GLY A 191 12.13 -19.97 -11.64
CA GLY A 191 10.89 -20.35 -12.33
C GLY A 191 9.67 -19.43 -12.12
N ARG A 192 9.79 -18.32 -11.36
CA ARG A 192 8.70 -17.33 -11.17
C ARG A 192 9.12 -15.88 -11.40
N GLY A 193 10.14 -15.64 -12.22
CA GLY A 193 10.62 -14.30 -12.55
C GLY A 193 11.33 -13.62 -11.38
N PHE A 194 11.12 -12.32 -11.21
CA PHE A 194 11.71 -11.54 -10.12
C PHE A 194 10.63 -10.84 -9.29
N TYR A 195 10.96 -10.59 -8.02
CA TYR A 195 10.14 -9.82 -7.08
C TYR A 195 10.92 -8.56 -6.66
N VAL A 196 10.21 -7.47 -6.42
CA VAL A 196 10.80 -6.22 -5.92
C VAL A 196 10.22 -5.95 -4.53
N LEU A 197 11.10 -5.82 -3.54
CA LEU A 197 10.75 -5.21 -2.26
C LEU A 197 11.05 -3.72 -2.36
N ASP A 198 10.01 -2.94 -2.61
CA ASP A 198 10.11 -1.49 -2.70
C ASP A 198 10.56 -0.90 -1.35
N ASP A 199 11.51 0.02 -1.39
CA ASP A 199 12.04 0.77 -0.23
C ASP A 199 12.24 -0.08 1.03
N TYR A 200 13.28 -0.89 1.06
CA TYR A 200 13.63 -1.70 2.24
C TYR A 200 14.24 -0.87 3.38
N SER A 201 14.42 0.44 3.23
CA SER A 201 15.09 1.29 4.22
C SER A 201 14.52 1.20 5.65
N PRO A 202 13.21 0.95 5.90
CA PRO A 202 12.71 0.72 7.25
C PRO A 202 13.39 -0.43 7.99
N LEU A 203 13.94 -1.43 7.27
CA LEU A 203 14.64 -2.56 7.88
C LEU A 203 15.97 -2.16 8.55
N ARG A 204 16.52 -0.98 8.22
CA ARG A 204 17.73 -0.41 8.85
C ARG A 204 17.51 -0.05 10.31
N GLU A 205 16.28 0.31 10.66
CA GLU A 205 15.87 0.72 12.00
C GLU A 205 15.43 -0.46 12.88
N ILE A 206 15.44 -1.69 12.35
CA ILE A 206 15.00 -2.87 13.09
C ILE A 206 16.10 -3.33 14.05
N SER A 207 15.76 -3.36 15.32
CA SER A 207 16.59 -3.86 16.41
C SER A 207 15.71 -4.47 17.50
N ALA A 208 16.30 -5.21 18.44
CA ALA A 208 15.56 -5.70 19.61
C ALA A 208 14.92 -4.56 20.42
N ALA A 209 15.59 -3.40 20.48
CA ALA A 209 15.08 -2.23 21.19
C ALA A 209 13.85 -1.63 20.47
N THR A 210 13.91 -1.47 19.15
CA THR A 210 12.79 -0.87 18.38
C THR A 210 11.59 -1.80 18.31
N LEU A 211 11.78 -3.11 18.16
CA LEU A 211 10.70 -4.11 18.16
C LEU A 211 10.06 -4.32 19.55
N SER A 212 10.66 -3.82 20.63
CA SER A 212 10.06 -3.93 21.97
C SER A 212 9.00 -2.86 22.25
N GLN A 213 8.98 -1.78 21.46
CA GLN A 213 8.02 -0.67 21.56
C GLN A 213 6.62 -1.09 21.11
N PRO A 214 5.53 -0.52 21.66
CA PRO A 214 4.16 -0.88 21.26
C PRO A 214 3.86 -0.66 19.78
N GLY A 215 4.41 0.41 19.21
CA GLY A 215 4.36 0.67 17.78
C GLY A 215 5.41 1.70 17.36
N LEU A 216 5.85 1.60 16.10
CA LEU A 216 6.89 2.45 15.53
C LEU A 216 6.46 2.93 14.14
N LEU A 217 6.62 4.21 13.87
CA LEU A 217 6.49 4.79 12.53
C LEU A 217 7.89 5.03 11.99
N PHE A 218 8.22 4.40 10.86
CA PHE A 218 9.56 4.47 10.26
C PHE A 218 9.74 5.77 9.45
N PRO A 219 10.99 6.21 9.25
CA PRO A 219 11.28 7.35 8.38
C PRO A 219 10.61 7.21 7.01
N VAL A 220 10.07 8.32 6.51
CA VAL A 220 9.34 8.37 5.24
C VAL A 220 10.25 9.03 4.20
N LYS A 221 10.48 8.34 3.07
CA LYS A 221 11.26 8.92 1.97
C LYS A 221 10.53 10.13 1.35
N PRO A 222 11.26 11.07 0.73
CA PRO A 222 10.64 12.10 -0.08
C PRO A 222 9.67 11.50 -1.10
N ALA A 223 8.47 12.08 -1.18
CA ALA A 223 7.40 11.61 -2.04
C ALA A 223 7.23 12.54 -3.24
N PHE A 224 6.99 11.96 -4.42
CA PHE A 224 6.90 12.73 -5.65
C PHE A 224 5.46 12.88 -6.13
N THR A 225 5.04 14.11 -6.40
CA THR A 225 3.77 14.42 -7.05
C THR A 225 3.95 14.41 -8.58
N TYR A 226 3.07 13.68 -9.27
CA TYR A 226 3.01 13.65 -10.74
C TYR A 226 1.64 13.13 -11.20
N ALA A 227 1.26 13.46 -12.44
CA ALA A 227 0.13 12.84 -13.11
C ALA A 227 0.57 11.51 -13.73
N GLN A 228 -0.07 10.40 -13.34
CA GLN A 228 0.24 9.09 -13.92
C GLN A 228 -0.18 9.04 -15.38
N SER A 229 0.70 8.55 -16.24
CA SER A 229 0.40 8.35 -17.67
C SER A 229 -0.43 7.09 -17.87
N ALA A 230 -1.46 7.21 -18.72
CA ALA A 230 -2.29 6.10 -19.18
C ALA A 230 -2.12 5.94 -20.71
N PRO A 231 -0.95 5.44 -21.18
CA PRO A 231 -0.62 5.43 -22.61
C PRO A 231 -1.56 4.56 -23.46
N PHE A 232 -2.27 3.63 -22.83
CA PHE A 232 -3.28 2.77 -23.47
C PHE A 232 -4.71 3.31 -23.33
N GLY A 233 -4.87 4.57 -22.92
CA GLY A 233 -6.15 5.28 -22.76
C GLY A 233 -6.80 5.14 -21.39
N LEU A 234 -6.57 4.03 -20.69
CA LEU A 234 -7.10 3.74 -19.35
C LEU A 234 -5.99 3.19 -18.44
N THR A 235 -6.32 2.96 -17.16
CA THR A 235 -5.41 2.36 -16.18
C THR A 235 -4.94 0.96 -16.63
N GLY A 236 -3.75 0.57 -16.19
CA GLY A 236 -3.17 -0.74 -16.48
C GLY A 236 -2.96 -0.97 -17.99
N LYS A 237 -3.58 -2.02 -18.52
CA LYS A 237 -3.45 -2.43 -19.93
C LYS A 237 -4.57 -1.93 -20.84
N GLY A 238 -5.52 -1.14 -20.34
CA GLY A 238 -6.69 -0.69 -21.11
C GLY A 238 -7.40 -1.85 -21.82
N PHE A 239 -7.73 -1.67 -23.10
CA PHE A 239 -8.46 -2.65 -23.92
C PHE A 239 -7.56 -3.70 -24.63
N ASN A 240 -6.31 -3.88 -24.21
CA ASN A 240 -5.36 -4.79 -24.90
C ASN A 240 -5.52 -6.29 -24.58
N GLY A 241 -6.49 -6.67 -23.73
CA GLY A 241 -6.77 -8.08 -23.39
C GLY A 241 -5.71 -8.76 -22.51
N ASP A 242 -5.89 -10.05 -22.22
CA ASP A 242 -5.05 -10.80 -21.25
C ASP A 242 -3.69 -11.25 -21.79
N GLN A 243 -3.49 -11.25 -23.11
CA GLN A 243 -2.18 -11.56 -23.70
C GLN A 243 -1.14 -10.46 -23.46
N PHE A 244 -1.57 -9.22 -23.19
CA PHE A 244 -0.67 -8.13 -22.86
C PHE A 244 -0.39 -8.11 -21.35
N PHE A 245 0.79 -8.59 -20.98
CA PHE A 245 1.23 -8.62 -19.58
C PHE A 245 1.65 -7.22 -19.11
N VAL A 246 1.09 -6.80 -17.97
CA VAL A 246 1.52 -5.63 -17.21
C VAL A 246 1.63 -6.04 -15.74
N ALA A 247 2.54 -5.40 -15.01
CA ALA A 247 2.60 -5.48 -13.55
C ALA A 247 2.14 -4.14 -12.95
N PRO A 248 1.54 -4.14 -11.76
CA PRO A 248 1.22 -2.89 -11.06
C PRO A 248 2.50 -2.07 -10.80
N ASN A 249 2.40 -0.75 -11.00
CA ASN A 249 3.41 0.17 -10.48
C ASN A 249 3.29 0.27 -8.94
N PRO A 250 4.35 0.71 -8.24
CA PRO A 250 4.23 1.11 -6.85
C PRO A 250 3.09 2.13 -6.66
N PRO A 251 2.40 2.13 -5.50
CA PRO A 251 1.37 3.11 -5.21
C PRO A 251 1.90 4.54 -5.39
N LEU A 252 1.06 5.42 -5.95
CA LEU A 252 1.39 6.85 -6.06
C LEU A 252 1.49 7.48 -4.67
N GLY A 253 2.52 8.32 -4.49
CA GLY A 253 2.61 9.26 -3.37
C GLY A 253 3.54 8.80 -2.24
N ALA A 254 3.19 9.13 -0.99
CA ALA A 254 4.00 8.83 0.19
C ALA A 254 3.60 7.49 0.81
N THR A 255 4.53 6.54 0.87
CA THR A 255 4.31 5.26 1.56
C THR A 255 4.78 5.34 3.01
N PHE A 256 3.86 5.10 3.93
CA PHE A 256 4.10 5.03 5.36
C PHE A 256 4.30 3.56 5.75
N THR A 257 5.50 3.25 6.25
CA THR A 257 5.77 1.94 6.88
C THR A 257 5.68 2.10 8.39
N TYR A 258 4.96 1.19 9.06
CA TYR A 258 4.88 1.15 10.51
C TYR A 258 4.95 -0.27 11.05
N TYR A 259 5.30 -0.40 12.32
CA TYR A 259 5.33 -1.66 13.07
C TYR A 259 4.34 -1.58 14.23
N LEU A 260 3.59 -2.66 14.43
CA LEU A 260 2.86 -2.91 15.67
C LEU A 260 3.43 -4.15 16.34
N LYS A 261 3.70 -4.06 17.64
CA LYS A 261 4.18 -5.21 18.40
C LYS A 261 3.10 -6.27 18.57
N ASP A 262 1.93 -5.81 18.98
CA ASP A 262 0.79 -6.65 19.33
C ASP A 262 -0.40 -6.28 18.46
N GLU A 263 -1.17 -7.30 18.07
CA GLU A 263 -2.45 -7.12 17.38
C GLU A 263 -3.53 -6.90 18.45
N PRO A 264 -4.19 -5.72 18.50
CA PRO A 264 -5.30 -5.50 19.42
C PRO A 264 -6.43 -6.49 19.10
N GLN A 265 -6.83 -7.26 20.11
CA GLN A 265 -7.91 -8.23 19.95
C GLN A 265 -9.25 -7.55 20.21
N THR A 266 -10.23 -7.76 19.33
CA THR A 266 -11.63 -7.42 19.65
C THR A 266 -12.11 -8.27 20.83
N ARG A 267 -13.15 -7.84 21.53
CA ARG A 267 -13.78 -8.61 22.61
C ARG A 267 -14.21 -9.99 22.11
N GLN A 268 -14.76 -10.04 20.89
CA GLN A 268 -15.12 -11.30 20.23
C GLN A 268 -13.90 -12.22 20.03
N GLN A 269 -12.79 -11.70 19.52
CA GLN A 269 -11.57 -12.48 19.32
C GLN A 269 -10.94 -12.94 20.64
N ALA A 270 -10.93 -12.08 21.66
CA ALA A 270 -10.45 -12.40 22.99
C ALA A 270 -11.28 -13.55 23.61
N ARG A 271 -12.61 -13.49 23.46
CA ARG A 271 -13.51 -14.58 23.86
C ARG A 271 -13.21 -15.86 23.10
N GLN A 272 -13.21 -15.84 21.77
CA GLN A 272 -12.94 -17.02 20.94
C GLN A 272 -11.60 -17.68 21.27
N LYS A 273 -10.57 -16.88 21.59
CA LYS A 273 -9.27 -17.39 22.04
C LYS A 273 -9.38 -18.17 23.36
N ILE A 274 -10.15 -17.67 24.33
CA ILE A 274 -10.41 -18.36 25.60
C ILE A 274 -11.22 -19.65 25.36
N GLU A 275 -12.28 -19.57 24.55
CA GLU A 275 -13.13 -20.72 24.19
C GLU A 275 -12.32 -21.82 23.50
N LYS A 276 -11.46 -21.45 22.54
CA LYS A 276 -10.56 -22.39 21.86
C LYS A 276 -9.61 -23.07 22.85
N ALA A 277 -9.01 -22.32 23.76
CA ALA A 277 -8.11 -22.88 24.78
C ALA A 277 -8.82 -23.83 25.76
N ARG A 278 -10.12 -23.63 26.03
CA ARG A 278 -10.96 -24.56 26.81
C ARG A 278 -11.29 -25.82 26.02
N ALA A 279 -11.70 -25.67 24.77
CA ALA A 279 -12.01 -26.78 23.89
C ALA A 279 -10.80 -27.71 23.69
N GLU A 280 -9.59 -27.15 23.53
CA GLU A 280 -8.34 -27.92 23.43
C GLU A 280 -8.03 -28.72 24.71
N LYS A 281 -8.54 -28.30 25.86
CA LYS A 281 -8.43 -29.02 27.15
C LYS A 281 -9.61 -29.96 27.43
N GLY A 282 -10.61 -30.00 26.56
CA GLY A 282 -11.86 -30.74 26.79
C GLY A 282 -12.74 -30.14 27.90
N GLU A 283 -12.57 -28.85 28.21
CA GLU A 283 -13.38 -28.12 29.20
C GLU A 283 -14.68 -27.57 28.56
N ASP A 284 -15.71 -27.39 29.39
CA ASP A 284 -16.98 -26.80 28.95
C ASP A 284 -16.81 -25.33 28.51
N THR A 285 -17.55 -24.95 27.47
CA THR A 285 -17.57 -23.58 26.93
C THR A 285 -18.95 -22.95 27.16
N PRO A 286 -19.19 -22.36 28.35
CA PRO A 286 -20.47 -21.75 28.69
C PRO A 286 -20.75 -20.52 27.83
N TYR A 287 -22.04 -20.29 27.58
CA TYR A 287 -22.51 -19.16 26.78
C TYR A 287 -22.22 -17.82 27.50
N PRO A 288 -21.73 -16.79 26.79
CA PRO A 288 -21.54 -15.46 27.36
C PRO A 288 -22.85 -14.81 27.79
N SER A 289 -22.81 -13.79 28.64
CA SER A 289 -24.01 -13.01 28.97
C SER A 289 -24.49 -12.20 27.76
N TRP A 290 -25.80 -11.97 27.67
CA TRP A 290 -26.38 -11.14 26.61
C TRP A 290 -25.81 -9.72 26.58
N ASP A 291 -25.45 -9.16 27.73
CA ASP A 291 -24.82 -7.84 27.80
C ASP A 291 -23.39 -7.85 27.25
N ALA A 292 -22.65 -8.95 27.41
CA ALA A 292 -21.33 -9.11 26.79
C ALA A 292 -21.46 -9.20 25.27
N LEU A 293 -22.41 -10.01 24.76
CA LEU A 293 -22.65 -10.14 23.32
C LEU A 293 -23.11 -8.82 22.67
N LYS A 294 -23.97 -8.04 23.34
CA LYS A 294 -24.35 -6.69 22.87
C LYS A 294 -23.17 -5.71 22.85
N ARG A 295 -22.19 -5.88 23.74
CA ARG A 295 -20.96 -5.08 23.75
C ARG A 295 -19.98 -5.51 22.68
N GLU A 296 -19.96 -6.79 22.30
CA GLU A 296 -19.22 -7.31 21.13
C GLU A 296 -19.85 -6.78 19.84
N ASP A 297 -21.18 -6.85 19.70
CA ASP A 297 -21.92 -6.42 18.51
C ASP A 297 -21.78 -4.92 18.21
N ARG A 298 -21.60 -4.10 19.25
CA ARG A 298 -21.43 -2.63 19.15
C ARG A 298 -19.96 -2.19 19.12
N GLU A 299 -19.02 -3.13 19.17
CA GLU A 299 -17.59 -2.83 19.18
C GLU A 299 -17.13 -2.39 17.77
N GLU A 300 -16.48 -1.24 17.68
CA GLU A 300 -15.80 -0.85 16.44
C GLU A 300 -14.47 -1.61 16.33
N PRO A 301 -14.14 -2.19 15.16
CA PRO A 301 -12.87 -2.89 14.99
C PRO A 301 -11.70 -1.91 15.17
N PRO A 302 -10.61 -2.35 15.82
CA PRO A 302 -9.44 -1.50 16.01
C PRO A 302 -8.78 -1.18 14.68
N VAL A 303 -8.34 0.06 14.52
CA VAL A 303 -7.73 0.55 13.28
C VAL A 303 -6.57 1.48 13.58
N VAL A 304 -5.52 1.42 12.77
CA VAL A 304 -4.45 2.43 12.82
C VAL A 304 -4.89 3.63 12.00
N VAL A 305 -4.77 4.83 12.56
CA VAL A 305 -5.03 6.08 11.86
C VAL A 305 -3.72 6.83 11.70
N LEU A 306 -3.33 7.03 10.45
CA LEU A 306 -2.20 7.85 10.05
C LEU A 306 -2.73 9.25 9.72
N THR A 307 -2.32 10.25 10.50
CA THR A 307 -2.73 11.64 10.31
C THR A 307 -1.60 12.41 9.67
N VAL A 308 -1.86 12.96 8.48
CA VAL A 308 -0.92 13.81 7.76
C VAL A 308 -1.29 15.27 7.98
N SER A 309 -0.30 16.06 8.39
CA SER A 309 -0.40 17.51 8.54
C SER A 309 0.61 18.24 7.67
N ASP A 310 0.28 19.47 7.28
CA ASP A 310 1.22 20.38 6.63
C ASP A 310 2.23 21.00 7.62
N ALA A 311 3.05 21.93 7.13
CA ALA A 311 4.07 22.64 7.90
C ALA A 311 3.47 23.52 9.03
N ASP A 312 2.24 23.98 8.87
CA ASP A 312 1.51 24.80 9.86
C ASP A 312 0.79 23.93 10.91
N GLY A 313 0.81 22.60 10.73
CA GLY A 313 0.15 21.64 11.62
C GLY A 313 -1.33 21.44 11.32
N GLN A 314 -1.85 21.96 10.20
CA GLN A 314 -3.22 21.70 9.78
C GLN A 314 -3.32 20.28 9.22
N VAL A 315 -4.38 19.56 9.61
CA VAL A 315 -4.60 18.19 9.14
C VAL A 315 -5.08 18.21 7.69
N VAL A 316 -4.29 17.60 6.82
CA VAL A 316 -4.57 17.49 5.38
C VAL A 316 -5.35 16.21 5.08
N ARG A 317 -4.94 15.09 5.70
CA ARG A 317 -5.53 13.77 5.44
C ARG A 317 -5.44 12.88 6.68
N ARG A 318 -6.45 12.03 6.85
CA ARG A 318 -6.39 10.86 7.74
C ARG A 318 -6.56 9.61 6.90
N ILE A 319 -5.73 8.62 7.14
CA ILE A 319 -5.71 7.37 6.38
C ILE A 319 -5.74 6.22 7.36
N GLU A 320 -6.64 5.29 7.12
CA GLU A 320 -6.77 4.10 7.93
C GLU A 320 -5.81 3.00 7.43
N GLY A 321 -5.22 2.28 8.37
CA GLY A 321 -4.30 1.19 8.13
C GLY A 321 -4.64 -0.03 9.00
N PRO A 322 -4.19 -1.24 8.61
CA PRO A 322 -4.45 -2.45 9.36
C PRO A 322 -3.83 -2.39 10.77
N ALA A 323 -4.63 -2.71 11.79
CA ALA A 323 -4.15 -2.91 13.16
C ALA A 323 -3.61 -4.34 13.36
N LYS A 324 -2.72 -4.81 12.48
CA LYS A 324 -2.11 -6.15 12.55
C LYS A 324 -0.70 -6.10 13.10
N ALA A 325 -0.32 -7.09 13.89
CA ALA A 325 1.04 -7.22 14.39
C ALA A 325 2.06 -7.36 13.23
N GLY A 326 3.28 -6.85 13.46
CA GLY A 326 4.34 -6.82 12.47
C GLY A 326 4.39 -5.54 11.64
N LEU A 327 5.12 -5.60 10.53
CA LEU A 327 5.29 -4.48 9.61
C LEU A 327 4.07 -4.34 8.69
N GLN A 328 3.58 -3.13 8.55
CA GLN A 328 2.47 -2.74 7.69
C GLN A 328 2.88 -1.57 6.81
N ARG A 329 2.25 -1.44 5.65
CA ARG A 329 2.44 -0.33 4.72
C ARG A 329 1.11 0.23 4.24
N VAL A 330 1.01 1.55 4.23
CA VAL A 330 -0.14 2.30 3.73
C VAL A 330 0.39 3.48 2.92
N SER A 331 -0.22 3.78 1.77
CA SER A 331 0.22 4.89 0.92
C SER A 331 -0.81 6.01 0.90
N TRP A 332 -0.33 7.24 0.94
CA TRP A 332 -1.08 8.45 0.69
C TRP A 332 -0.77 8.93 -0.73
N ASP A 333 -1.80 9.11 -1.54
CA ASP A 333 -1.74 9.61 -2.92
C ASP A 333 -1.33 11.09 -3.06
N LEU A 334 -0.97 11.75 -1.96
CA LEU A 334 -0.64 13.18 -1.89
C LEU A 334 -1.81 14.09 -2.31
N ARG A 335 -3.06 13.64 -2.11
CA ARG A 335 -4.26 14.42 -2.42
C ARG A 335 -5.06 14.77 -1.18
N TYR A 336 -5.79 15.88 -1.29
CA TYR A 336 -6.86 16.22 -0.36
C TYR A 336 -8.03 15.23 -0.48
N PRO A 337 -8.94 15.18 0.52
CA PRO A 337 -10.15 14.37 0.42
C PRO A 337 -11.01 14.72 -0.79
N ALA A 338 -11.66 13.70 -1.34
CA ALA A 338 -12.68 13.88 -2.36
C ALA A 338 -13.83 14.74 -1.81
N PRO A 339 -14.40 15.65 -2.61
CA PRO A 339 -15.55 16.47 -2.22
C PRO A 339 -16.86 15.67 -2.23
N ASP A 340 -16.84 14.42 -2.70
CA ASP A 340 -17.99 13.54 -2.83
C ASP A 340 -18.72 13.31 -1.49
N PRO A 341 -20.06 13.16 -1.51
CA PRO A 341 -20.83 12.79 -0.33
C PRO A 341 -20.33 11.48 0.28
N THR A 342 -20.30 11.42 1.61
CA THR A 342 -19.92 10.21 2.34
C THR A 342 -20.85 9.06 2.00
N ASN A 343 -20.28 7.93 1.56
CA ASN A 343 -21.03 6.70 1.37
C ASN A 343 -20.58 5.67 2.41
N LEU A 344 -21.54 5.01 3.05
CA LEU A 344 -21.30 3.97 4.05
C LEU A 344 -21.09 2.60 3.42
N LEU A 345 -21.57 2.41 2.19
CA LEU A 345 -21.41 1.17 1.45
C LEU A 345 -20.36 1.36 0.35
N PRO A 346 -19.51 0.33 0.11
CA PRO A 346 -18.66 0.30 -1.06
C PRO A 346 -19.52 0.48 -2.31
N VAL A 347 -19.27 1.53 -3.07
CA VAL A 347 -19.86 1.68 -4.41
C VAL A 347 -19.07 0.77 -5.32
N GLU A 348 -19.73 -0.22 -5.93
CA GLU A 348 -19.12 -0.95 -7.04
C GLU A 348 -18.85 0.06 -8.15
N ARG A 349 -17.57 0.35 -8.37
CA ARG A 349 -17.10 1.28 -9.40
C ARG A 349 -16.55 0.50 -10.56
N ASP A 350 -16.73 1.08 -11.73
CA ASP A 350 -16.11 0.59 -12.93
C ASP A 350 -14.57 0.64 -12.76
N PRO A 351 -13.85 -0.50 -12.86
CA PRO A 351 -12.40 -0.58 -12.68
C PRO A 351 -11.59 0.32 -13.63
N TRP A 352 -12.21 0.78 -14.72
CA TRP A 352 -11.59 1.67 -15.70
C TRP A 352 -11.42 3.10 -15.18
N PHE A 353 -12.15 3.50 -14.13
CA PHE A 353 -12.12 4.86 -13.59
C PHE A 353 -11.46 4.90 -12.21
N PRO A 354 -10.63 5.91 -11.93
CA PRO A 354 -10.02 6.08 -10.61
C PRO A 354 -11.09 6.43 -9.57
N ASP A 355 -10.79 6.10 -8.31
CA ASP A 355 -11.59 6.60 -7.19
C ASP A 355 -11.58 8.14 -7.16
N PRO A 356 -12.68 8.78 -6.74
CA PRO A 356 -12.71 10.22 -6.52
C PRO A 356 -11.63 10.61 -5.53
N ALA A 357 -10.92 11.68 -5.88
CA ALA A 357 -9.85 12.24 -5.09
C ALA A 357 -9.90 13.77 -5.20
N GLY A 358 -9.39 14.44 -4.18
CA GLY A 358 -9.20 15.89 -4.21
C GLY A 358 -8.00 16.32 -5.08
N PRO A 359 -7.71 17.63 -5.11
CA PRO A 359 -6.50 18.13 -5.75
C PRO A 359 -5.23 17.61 -5.06
N LEU A 360 -4.12 17.63 -5.80
CA LEU A 360 -2.79 17.35 -5.24
C LEU A 360 -2.40 18.42 -4.21
N VAL A 361 -1.67 18.02 -3.19
CA VAL A 361 -1.07 18.96 -2.24
C VAL A 361 0.05 19.77 -2.89
N ALA A 362 0.30 20.96 -2.35
CA ALA A 362 1.44 21.77 -2.77
C ALA A 362 2.77 21.07 -2.41
N PRO A 363 3.85 21.30 -3.18
CA PRO A 363 5.18 20.92 -2.74
C PRO A 363 5.52 21.57 -1.40
N GLY A 364 6.10 20.81 -0.47
CA GLY A 364 6.33 21.31 0.88
C GLY A 364 6.75 20.23 1.86
N GLN A 365 6.90 20.64 3.11
CA GLN A 365 7.17 19.72 4.23
C GLN A 365 5.85 19.28 4.85
N TYR A 366 5.72 17.98 5.06
CA TYR A 366 4.59 17.34 5.69
C TYR A 366 5.05 16.50 6.87
N ARG A 367 4.13 16.24 7.79
CA ARG A 367 4.36 15.38 8.94
C ARG A 367 3.26 14.34 9.03
N VAL A 368 3.65 13.08 9.24
CA VAL A 368 2.72 11.99 9.53
C VAL A 368 2.86 11.57 11.00
N SER A 369 1.74 11.44 11.68
CA SER A 369 1.64 10.84 13.01
C SER A 369 0.77 9.59 12.97
N MET A 370 1.03 8.65 13.89
CA MET A 370 0.31 7.38 13.96
C MET A 370 -0.41 7.27 15.30
N ALA A 371 -1.66 6.81 15.25
CA ALA A 371 -2.42 6.46 16.44
C ALA A 371 -3.22 5.18 16.22
N LEU A 372 -3.41 4.40 17.28
CA LEU A 372 -4.31 3.26 17.29
C LEU A 372 -5.67 3.71 17.85
N ARG A 373 -6.74 3.46 17.09
CA ARG A 373 -8.12 3.68 17.50
C ARG A 373 -8.71 2.38 18.04
N VAL A 374 -9.13 2.36 19.30
CA VAL A 374 -9.84 1.24 19.94
C VAL A 374 -11.04 1.81 20.69
N ASP A 375 -12.25 1.30 20.43
CA ASP A 375 -13.49 1.80 21.04
C ASP A 375 -13.65 3.33 20.90
N GLY A 376 -13.26 3.89 19.76
CA GLY A 376 -13.29 5.33 19.48
C GLY A 376 -12.20 6.17 20.20
N ALA A 377 -11.44 5.59 21.12
CA ALA A 377 -10.32 6.25 21.78
C ALA A 377 -9.05 6.18 20.93
N MET A 378 -8.38 7.33 20.77
CA MET A 378 -7.13 7.44 20.01
C MET A 378 -5.92 7.35 20.95
N GLN A 379 -5.05 6.38 20.71
CA GLN A 379 -3.77 6.24 21.41
C GLN A 379 -2.61 6.50 20.44
N SER A 380 -1.85 7.59 20.62
CA SER A 380 -0.67 7.88 19.81
C SER A 380 0.41 6.81 19.96
N LEU A 381 1.01 6.40 18.83
CA LEU A 381 2.07 5.39 18.77
C LEU A 381 3.26 5.91 17.97
N GLY A 382 4.47 5.74 18.53
CA GLY A 382 5.71 6.18 17.90
C GLY A 382 5.86 7.70 17.79
N ALA A 383 7.02 8.14 17.30
CA ALA A 383 7.27 9.54 17.01
C ALA A 383 6.74 9.91 15.61
N PRO A 384 6.16 11.12 15.43
CA PRO A 384 5.80 11.62 14.10
C PRO A 384 7.03 11.72 13.18
N GLN A 385 6.82 11.47 11.88
CA GLN A 385 7.88 11.51 10.87
C GLN A 385 7.61 12.66 9.89
N ALA A 386 8.64 13.44 9.59
CA ALA A 386 8.59 14.50 8.59
C ALA A 386 9.05 13.97 7.23
N PHE A 387 8.45 14.46 6.15
CA PHE A 387 8.85 14.14 4.78
C PHE A 387 8.53 15.30 3.84
N ALA A 388 9.28 15.36 2.74
CA ALA A 388 9.04 16.32 1.69
C ALA A 388 8.08 15.72 0.63
N ALA A 389 7.10 16.51 0.21
CA ALA A 389 6.40 16.30 -1.05
C ALA A 389 7.01 17.25 -2.10
N ALA A 390 7.46 16.71 -3.22
CA ALA A 390 8.08 17.49 -4.29
C ALA A 390 7.53 17.06 -5.66
N PRO A 391 7.51 17.93 -6.68
CA PRO A 391 7.20 17.49 -8.03
C PRO A 391 8.26 16.49 -8.49
N LEU A 392 7.85 15.46 -9.24
CA LEU A 392 8.80 14.53 -9.89
C LEU A 392 9.76 15.27 -10.86
N GLY A 393 9.31 16.42 -11.37
CA GLY A 393 10.02 17.21 -12.39
C GLY A 393 9.59 16.84 -13.81
N GLY A 394 10.07 17.61 -14.79
CA GLY A 394 9.74 17.40 -16.21
C GLY A 394 8.42 18.04 -16.67
N ASP A 395 7.86 18.96 -15.90
CA ASP A 395 6.66 19.72 -16.28
C ASP A 395 6.92 20.55 -17.54
N SER A 396 6.09 20.37 -18.57
CA SER A 396 6.14 21.16 -19.80
C SER A 396 5.46 22.53 -19.65
N LEU A 397 4.50 22.63 -18.73
CA LEU A 397 3.73 23.84 -18.41
C LEU A 397 3.65 24.02 -16.89
N PRO A 398 4.76 24.34 -16.21
CA PRO A 398 4.74 24.61 -14.78
C PRO A 398 3.86 25.84 -14.51
N PRO A 399 3.12 25.88 -13.39
CA PRO A 399 2.29 27.04 -13.08
C PRO A 399 3.17 28.20 -12.64
N ALA A 400 2.69 29.42 -12.88
CA ALA A 400 3.36 30.63 -12.43
C ALA A 400 3.37 30.76 -10.90
N ASP A 401 2.29 30.32 -10.24
CA ASP A 401 2.12 30.37 -8.79
C ASP A 401 1.38 29.11 -8.30
N ARG A 402 2.13 28.21 -7.64
CA ARG A 402 1.58 26.95 -7.11
C ARG A 402 0.60 27.16 -5.96
N GLU A 403 0.79 28.17 -5.12
CA GLU A 403 -0.09 28.43 -3.98
C GLU A 403 -1.42 28.99 -4.46
N ALA A 404 -1.39 29.96 -5.39
CA ALA A 404 -2.61 30.48 -6.01
C ALA A 404 -3.37 29.40 -6.78
N LEU A 405 -2.66 28.47 -7.43
CA LEU A 405 -3.27 27.33 -8.10
C LEU A 405 -3.98 26.41 -7.12
N LEU A 406 -3.31 26.01 -6.04
CA LEU A 406 -3.90 25.18 -5.00
C LEU A 406 -5.11 25.88 -4.36
N ALA A 407 -5.01 27.18 -4.07
CA ALA A 407 -6.13 27.95 -3.53
C ALA A 407 -7.36 27.89 -4.44
N PHE A 408 -7.19 28.04 -5.75
CA PHE A 408 -8.27 27.88 -6.72
C PHE A 408 -8.82 26.45 -6.74
N GLN A 409 -7.96 25.43 -6.67
CA GLN A 409 -8.38 24.04 -6.61
C GLN A 409 -9.22 23.73 -5.37
N LEU A 410 -8.79 24.20 -4.19
CA LEU A 410 -9.54 24.06 -2.94
C LEU A 410 -10.88 24.81 -3.01
N GLN A 411 -10.90 26.01 -3.57
CA GLN A 411 -12.12 26.78 -3.79
C GLN A 411 -13.11 26.04 -4.71
N THR A 412 -12.63 25.41 -5.79
CA THR A 412 -13.47 24.57 -6.66
C THR A 412 -13.95 23.30 -5.97
N SER A 413 -13.12 22.71 -5.09
CA SER A 413 -13.47 21.54 -4.28
C SER A 413 -14.61 21.84 -3.32
N GLU A 414 -14.57 23.00 -2.65
CA GLU A 414 -15.64 23.44 -1.75
C GLU A 414 -16.98 23.65 -2.46
N LEU A 415 -16.95 24.28 -3.65
CA LEU A 415 -18.17 24.43 -4.45
C LEU A 415 -18.72 23.07 -4.89
N GLN A 416 -17.87 22.16 -5.34
CA GLN A 416 -18.28 20.80 -5.71
C GLN A 416 -18.90 20.05 -4.52
N ARG A 417 -18.26 20.12 -3.35
CA ARG A 417 -18.74 19.50 -2.11
C ARG A 417 -20.13 19.99 -1.75
N ALA A 418 -20.35 21.30 -1.79
CA ALA A 418 -21.65 21.89 -1.51
C ALA A 418 -22.70 21.52 -2.56
N ALA A 419 -22.34 21.55 -3.85
CA ALA A 419 -23.25 21.23 -4.95
C ALA A 419 -23.66 19.74 -4.99
N LEU A 420 -22.71 18.83 -4.79
CA LEU A 420 -23.00 17.39 -4.67
C LEU A 420 -23.86 17.12 -3.43
N GLY A 421 -23.55 17.74 -2.29
CA GLY A 421 -24.38 17.67 -1.10
C GLY A 421 -25.81 18.16 -1.32
N ALA A 422 -25.99 19.24 -2.08
CA ALA A 422 -27.31 19.73 -2.47
C ALA A 422 -28.07 18.72 -3.35
N VAL A 423 -27.40 18.02 -4.26
CA VAL A 423 -28.01 16.95 -5.06
C VAL A 423 -28.43 15.77 -4.19
N SER A 424 -27.57 15.31 -3.27
CA SER A 424 -27.93 14.24 -2.33
C SER A 424 -29.12 14.64 -1.46
N ALA A 425 -29.12 15.87 -0.91
CA ALA A 425 -30.23 16.39 -0.12
C ALA A 425 -31.53 16.50 -0.93
N ALA A 426 -31.45 16.91 -2.20
CA ALA A 426 -32.61 16.93 -3.10
C ALA A 426 -33.14 15.51 -3.38
N GLY A 427 -32.25 14.52 -3.55
CA GLY A 427 -32.62 13.12 -3.70
C GLY A 427 -33.36 12.57 -2.47
N GLU A 428 -32.85 12.85 -1.27
CA GLU A 428 -33.52 12.48 -0.01
C GLU A 428 -34.89 13.18 0.14
N ALA A 429 -34.98 14.47 -0.17
CA ALA A 429 -36.23 15.21 -0.14
C ALA A 429 -37.27 14.63 -1.12
N GLN A 430 -36.84 14.19 -2.31
CA GLN A 430 -37.73 13.54 -3.27
C GLN A 430 -38.29 12.22 -2.73
N ILE A 431 -37.46 11.42 -2.04
CA ILE A 431 -37.91 10.19 -1.38
C ILE A 431 -38.95 10.52 -0.30
N ARG A 432 -38.70 11.54 0.53
CA ARG A 432 -39.65 12.00 1.57
C ARG A 432 -40.98 12.45 0.98
N ILE A 433 -40.95 13.30 -0.05
CA ILE A 433 -42.15 13.79 -0.75
C ILE A 433 -42.95 12.63 -1.36
N ASN A 434 -42.29 11.63 -1.96
CA ASN A 434 -42.97 10.47 -2.52
C ASN A 434 -43.70 9.65 -1.43
N HIS A 435 -43.06 9.43 -0.29
CA HIS A 435 -43.71 8.78 0.85
C HIS A 435 -44.88 9.60 1.40
N LEU A 436 -44.73 10.92 1.51
CA LEU A 436 -45.81 11.81 1.98
C LEU A 436 -47.01 11.79 1.05
N LYS A 437 -46.81 11.80 -0.27
CA LYS A 437 -47.90 11.69 -1.23
C LYS A 437 -48.72 10.42 -1.03
N GLN A 438 -48.05 9.28 -0.79
CA GLN A 438 -48.74 8.03 -0.50
C GLN A 438 -49.42 8.06 0.87
N ALA A 439 -48.70 8.49 1.92
CA ALA A 439 -49.24 8.55 3.28
C ALA A 439 -50.47 9.48 3.40
N LEU A 440 -50.51 10.58 2.64
CA LEU A 440 -51.67 11.47 2.58
C LEU A 440 -52.87 10.83 1.87
N MET A 441 -52.65 9.94 0.91
CA MET A 441 -53.75 9.15 0.31
C MET A 441 -54.31 8.13 1.28
N ASP A 442 -53.43 7.56 2.13
CA ASP A 442 -53.80 6.55 3.11
C ASP A 442 -54.42 7.15 4.38
N ALA A 443 -54.37 8.47 4.58
CA ALA A 443 -54.94 9.17 5.72
C ALA A 443 -56.39 9.62 5.45
N PRO A 444 -57.42 9.03 6.10
CA PRO A 444 -58.81 9.37 5.81
C PRO A 444 -59.21 10.80 6.18
N ARG A 445 -58.41 11.48 7.02
CA ARG A 445 -58.65 12.85 7.49
C ARG A 445 -57.75 13.89 6.80
N ALA A 446 -56.92 13.47 5.83
CA ALA A 446 -56.07 14.40 5.11
C ALA A 446 -56.91 15.26 4.15
N ASP A 447 -56.75 16.59 4.27
CA ASP A 447 -57.28 17.52 3.30
C ASP A 447 -56.61 17.28 1.94
N PRO A 448 -57.36 17.12 0.83
CA PRO A 448 -56.82 17.06 -0.52
C PRO A 448 -55.83 18.19 -0.87
N ALA A 449 -55.93 19.36 -0.22
CA ALA A 449 -54.99 20.46 -0.35
C ALA A 449 -53.54 20.07 0.05
N LEU A 450 -53.36 19.16 1.01
CA LEU A 450 -52.03 18.67 1.41
C LEU A 450 -51.38 17.83 0.30
N ALA A 451 -52.17 17.00 -0.38
CA ALA A 451 -51.69 16.21 -1.52
C ALA A 451 -51.34 17.12 -2.72
N ALA A 452 -52.09 18.21 -2.93
CA ALA A 452 -51.76 19.22 -3.92
C ALA A 452 -50.45 19.95 -3.57
N ARG A 453 -50.26 20.34 -2.29
CA ARG A 453 -49.02 20.95 -1.81
C ARG A 453 -47.82 20.02 -1.99
N ALA A 454 -47.98 18.71 -1.72
CA ALA A 454 -46.93 17.73 -1.94
C ALA A 454 -46.48 17.66 -3.43
N ARG A 455 -47.43 17.75 -4.38
CA ARG A 455 -47.12 17.81 -5.82
C ARG A 455 -46.45 19.12 -6.22
N GLU A 456 -46.83 20.23 -5.61
CA GLU A 456 -46.18 21.53 -5.84
C GLU A 456 -44.72 21.49 -5.38
N LEU A 457 -44.46 20.99 -4.16
CA LEU A 457 -43.09 20.83 -3.65
C LEU A 457 -42.28 19.86 -4.52
N GLU A 458 -42.89 18.79 -5.04
CA GLU A 458 -42.24 17.90 -6.00
C GLU A 458 -41.84 18.64 -7.29
N GLY A 459 -42.72 19.51 -7.83
CA GLY A 459 -42.43 20.32 -9.01
C GLY A 459 -41.27 21.29 -8.76
N GLN A 460 -41.33 22.05 -7.67
CA GLN A 460 -40.27 22.97 -7.26
C GLN A 460 -38.93 22.23 -7.08
N LEU A 461 -38.95 21.05 -6.46
CA LEU A 461 -37.75 20.24 -6.27
C LEU A 461 -37.17 19.75 -7.61
N LYS A 462 -38.02 19.35 -8.56
CA LYS A 462 -37.60 18.97 -9.91
C LYS A 462 -36.95 20.13 -10.66
N ASP A 463 -37.50 21.35 -10.55
CA ASP A 463 -36.91 22.54 -11.16
C ASP A 463 -35.51 22.84 -10.58
N LEU A 464 -35.36 22.69 -9.26
CA LEU A 464 -34.06 22.80 -8.60
C LEU A 464 -33.07 21.72 -9.06
N GLN A 465 -33.54 20.48 -9.23
CA GLN A 465 -32.72 19.38 -9.77
C GLN A 465 -32.28 19.67 -11.21
N VAL A 466 -33.15 20.22 -12.06
CA VAL A 466 -32.80 20.63 -13.43
C VAL A 466 -31.69 21.67 -13.42
N ALA A 467 -31.72 22.65 -12.50
CA ALA A 467 -30.64 23.63 -12.36
C ALA A 467 -29.31 23.00 -11.89
N LEU A 468 -29.38 22.03 -10.97
CA LEU A 468 -28.20 21.37 -10.38
C LEU A 468 -27.53 20.38 -11.35
N VAL A 469 -28.29 19.45 -11.94
CA VAL A 469 -27.78 18.32 -12.73
C VAL A 469 -28.14 18.35 -14.21
N GLY A 470 -29.06 19.23 -14.62
CA GLY A 470 -29.46 19.42 -16.01
C GLY A 470 -30.83 18.84 -16.36
N ASP A 471 -31.36 19.29 -17.50
CA ASP A 471 -32.65 18.86 -18.03
C ASP A 471 -32.54 17.49 -18.72
N SER A 472 -32.79 16.43 -17.96
CA SER A 472 -32.76 15.06 -18.47
C SER A 472 -33.85 14.78 -19.50
N VAL A 473 -34.97 15.50 -19.44
CA VAL A 473 -36.09 15.32 -20.37
C VAL A 473 -35.69 15.80 -21.76
N ARG A 474 -35.20 17.04 -21.89
CA ARG A 474 -34.66 17.53 -23.18
C ARG A 474 -33.47 16.72 -23.66
N ALA A 475 -32.52 16.40 -22.77
CA ALA A 475 -31.33 15.65 -23.14
C ALA A 475 -31.68 14.26 -23.72
N SER A 476 -32.68 13.56 -23.16
CA SER A 476 -33.14 12.26 -23.67
C SER A 476 -33.71 12.32 -25.10
N LYS A 477 -34.01 13.52 -25.61
CA LYS A 477 -34.53 13.76 -26.96
C LYS A 477 -33.47 14.29 -27.92
N GLY A 478 -32.21 14.38 -27.50
CA GLY A 478 -31.12 14.91 -28.33
C GLY A 478 -31.18 16.43 -28.52
N GLU A 479 -31.97 17.14 -27.73
CA GLU A 479 -32.08 18.59 -27.80
C GLU A 479 -30.95 19.28 -27.01
N PRO A 480 -30.38 20.40 -27.50
CA PRO A 480 -29.35 21.13 -26.77
C PRO A 480 -29.85 21.63 -25.42
N THR A 481 -29.13 21.33 -24.34
CA THR A 481 -29.44 21.83 -23.00
C THR A 481 -28.34 22.79 -22.50
N PRO A 482 -28.70 23.86 -21.77
CA PRO A 482 -27.69 24.68 -21.09
C PRO A 482 -26.87 23.83 -20.10
N SER A 483 -25.59 24.16 -19.92
CA SER A 483 -24.75 23.48 -18.93
C SER A 483 -25.26 23.77 -17.52
N ALA A 484 -25.61 22.70 -16.79
CA ALA A 484 -26.01 22.74 -15.40
C ALA A 484 -24.82 23.10 -14.47
N ILE A 485 -25.14 23.47 -13.23
CA ILE A 485 -24.15 23.89 -12.23
C ILE A 485 -23.08 22.81 -12.05
N LEU A 486 -23.46 21.56 -11.77
CA LEU A 486 -22.48 20.49 -11.56
C LEU A 486 -21.69 20.15 -12.82
N SER A 487 -22.27 20.30 -14.01
CA SER A 487 -21.54 20.08 -15.27
C SER A 487 -20.37 21.06 -15.39
N ARG A 488 -20.59 22.34 -15.06
CA ARG A 488 -19.54 23.37 -15.08
C ARG A 488 -18.44 23.09 -14.07
N VAL A 489 -18.81 22.76 -12.82
CA VAL A 489 -17.82 22.46 -11.78
C VAL A 489 -17.04 21.20 -12.11
N SER A 490 -17.70 20.15 -12.60
CA SER A 490 -17.06 18.90 -13.01
C SER A 490 -16.08 19.09 -14.17
N GLN A 491 -16.39 19.95 -15.14
CA GLN A 491 -15.46 20.30 -16.22
C GLN A 491 -14.20 20.98 -15.70
N VAL A 492 -14.32 21.89 -14.71
CA VAL A 492 -13.16 22.53 -14.07
C VAL A 492 -12.31 21.49 -13.35
N ILE A 493 -12.92 20.59 -12.57
CA ILE A 493 -12.22 19.54 -11.83
C ILE A 493 -11.48 18.60 -12.79
N TYR A 494 -12.18 18.05 -13.78
CA TYR A 494 -11.61 17.09 -14.72
C TYR A 494 -10.46 17.69 -15.53
N GLY A 495 -10.61 18.93 -16.00
CA GLY A 495 -9.59 19.61 -16.80
C GLY A 495 -8.35 20.07 -16.00
N HIS A 496 -8.42 20.08 -14.66
CA HIS A 496 -7.41 20.77 -13.86
C HIS A 496 -6.77 19.91 -12.75
N TRP A 497 -7.49 19.07 -12.01
CA TRP A 497 -6.93 18.32 -10.87
C TRP A 497 -5.98 17.17 -11.25
N TYR A 498 -5.96 16.82 -12.53
CA TYR A 498 -5.09 15.81 -13.13
C TYR A 498 -4.01 16.42 -14.03
N SER A 499 -3.82 17.74 -13.96
CA SER A 499 -2.80 18.48 -14.69
C SER A 499 -1.88 19.21 -13.72
N SER A 500 -0.60 19.33 -14.09
CA SER A 500 0.34 20.18 -13.39
C SER A 500 0.26 21.65 -13.83
N ALA A 501 -0.51 21.99 -14.87
CA ALA A 501 -0.60 23.34 -15.44
C ALA A 501 -1.55 24.30 -14.69
N ASP A 502 -1.42 25.59 -14.98
CA ASP A 502 -2.29 26.65 -14.46
C ASP A 502 -3.76 26.51 -14.90
N ALA A 503 -4.66 27.02 -14.06
CA ALA A 503 -6.08 27.12 -14.39
C ALA A 503 -6.32 28.15 -15.50
N THR A 504 -6.96 27.71 -16.59
CA THR A 504 -7.28 28.55 -17.74
C THR A 504 -8.34 29.62 -17.42
N ALA A 505 -8.45 30.65 -18.26
CA ALA A 505 -9.54 31.63 -18.18
C ALA A 505 -10.93 30.96 -18.24
N THR A 506 -11.08 29.91 -19.06
CA THR A 506 -12.32 29.12 -19.16
C THR A 506 -12.63 28.40 -17.85
N HIS A 507 -11.64 27.85 -17.16
CA HIS A 507 -11.84 27.22 -15.85
C HIS A 507 -12.38 28.23 -14.83
N ARG A 508 -11.72 29.39 -14.73
CA ARG A 508 -12.13 30.46 -13.81
C ARG A 508 -13.54 30.97 -14.11
N ARG A 509 -13.85 31.18 -15.40
CA ARG A 509 -15.18 31.64 -15.82
C ARG A 509 -16.28 30.62 -15.52
N ASN A 510 -16.02 29.33 -15.72
CA ASN A 510 -16.99 28.28 -15.37
C ASN A 510 -17.24 28.21 -13.86
N TYR A 511 -16.19 28.37 -13.05
CA TYR A 511 -16.33 28.47 -11.61
C TYR A 511 -17.20 29.66 -11.20
N GLU A 512 -16.93 30.86 -11.72
CA GLU A 512 -17.69 32.07 -11.42
C GLU A 512 -19.19 31.90 -11.73
N ILE A 513 -19.51 31.43 -12.94
CA ILE A 513 -20.89 31.21 -13.38
C ILE A 513 -21.59 30.18 -12.46
N ALA A 514 -20.90 29.07 -12.15
CA ALA A 514 -21.48 28.04 -11.29
C ALA A 514 -21.71 28.57 -9.87
N ALA A 515 -20.77 29.33 -9.30
CA ALA A 515 -20.90 29.93 -7.98
C ALA A 515 -22.04 30.94 -7.91
N GLU A 516 -22.17 31.81 -8.92
CA GLU A 516 -23.24 32.81 -9.04
C GLU A 516 -24.62 32.13 -9.13
N GLN A 517 -24.74 31.07 -9.93
CA GLN A 517 -26.00 30.32 -10.10
C GLN A 517 -26.35 29.47 -8.87
N PHE A 518 -25.36 28.94 -8.16
CA PHE A 518 -25.57 28.01 -7.06
C PHE A 518 -26.17 28.68 -5.82
N GLY A 519 -25.78 29.93 -5.52
CA GLY A 519 -26.28 30.65 -4.33
C GLY A 519 -27.81 30.69 -4.23
N PRO A 520 -28.53 31.20 -5.25
CA PRO A 520 -30.00 31.23 -5.27
C PRO A 520 -30.63 29.83 -5.22
N VAL A 521 -30.09 28.85 -5.96
CA VAL A 521 -30.59 27.47 -5.99
C VAL A 521 -30.48 26.81 -4.61
N LEU A 522 -29.33 26.98 -3.94
CA LEU A 522 -29.12 26.46 -2.59
C LEU A 522 -30.08 27.11 -1.58
N ALA A 523 -30.32 28.42 -1.68
CA ALA A 523 -31.25 29.12 -0.80
C ALA A 523 -32.68 28.58 -0.95
N GLN A 524 -33.14 28.38 -2.19
CA GLN A 524 -34.45 27.79 -2.49
C GLN A 524 -34.56 26.34 -2.01
N LEU A 525 -33.51 25.53 -2.21
CA LEU A 525 -33.48 24.15 -1.72
C LEU A 525 -33.55 24.09 -0.20
N ARG A 526 -32.82 24.97 0.51
CA ARG A 526 -32.87 25.06 1.97
C ARG A 526 -34.26 25.46 2.45
N GLN A 527 -34.91 26.43 1.82
CA GLN A 527 -36.28 26.83 2.14
C GLN A 527 -37.26 25.65 1.96
N LEU A 528 -37.18 24.97 0.81
CA LEU A 528 -38.02 23.81 0.51
C LEU A 528 -37.84 22.70 1.54
N ILE A 529 -36.61 22.31 1.86
CA ILE A 529 -36.32 21.16 2.74
C ILE A 529 -36.54 21.50 4.21
N LEU A 530 -36.03 22.64 4.68
CA LEU A 530 -35.97 22.96 6.12
C LEU A 530 -37.25 23.65 6.61
N THR A 531 -38.09 24.15 5.72
CA THR A 531 -39.31 24.87 6.09
C THR A 531 -40.54 24.27 5.44
N ASP A 532 -40.62 24.26 4.11
CA ASP A 532 -41.87 23.88 3.44
C ASP A 532 -42.21 22.40 3.58
N LEU A 533 -41.21 21.53 3.43
CA LEU A 533 -41.35 20.08 3.59
C LEU A 533 -41.65 19.71 5.04
N VAL A 534 -40.95 20.33 6.01
CA VAL A 534 -41.20 20.11 7.44
C VAL A 534 -42.61 20.54 7.83
N ALA A 535 -43.10 21.67 7.30
CA ALA A 535 -44.47 22.12 7.53
C ALA A 535 -45.49 21.12 6.97
N LEU A 536 -45.27 20.58 5.76
CA LEU A 536 -46.13 19.56 5.18
C LEU A 536 -46.09 18.24 5.98
N GLU A 537 -44.92 17.82 6.46
CA GLU A 537 -44.74 16.64 7.30
C GLU A 537 -45.53 16.74 8.60
N ASN A 538 -45.46 17.89 9.27
CA ASN A 538 -46.23 18.15 10.50
C ASN A 538 -47.73 18.20 10.23
N ALA A 539 -48.17 18.78 9.12
CA ALA A 539 -49.59 18.79 8.73
C ALA A 539 -50.10 17.38 8.40
N ALA A 540 -49.29 16.55 7.74
CA ALA A 540 -49.61 15.15 7.47
C ALA A 540 -49.74 14.33 8.76
N GLU A 541 -48.84 14.52 9.73
CA GLU A 541 -48.95 13.91 11.07
C GLU A 541 -50.25 14.31 11.76
N ALA A 542 -50.59 15.61 11.78
CA ALA A 542 -51.83 16.10 12.38
C ALA A 542 -53.09 15.54 11.70
N ALA A 543 -53.01 15.21 10.40
CA ALA A 543 -54.06 14.54 9.64
C ALA A 543 -54.12 13.01 9.89
N GLY A 544 -53.24 12.45 10.72
CA GLY A 544 -53.17 11.03 11.01
C GLY A 544 -52.56 10.21 9.86
N ALA A 545 -51.74 10.82 9.00
CA ALA A 545 -51.03 10.11 7.95
C ALA A 545 -49.99 9.14 8.56
N PRO A 546 -49.82 7.93 8.00
CA PRO A 546 -48.78 7.00 8.41
C PRO A 546 -47.38 7.64 8.48
N TRP A 547 -46.49 7.00 9.24
CA TRP A 547 -45.11 7.45 9.36
C TRP A 547 -44.42 7.47 7.99
N THR A 548 -43.58 8.49 7.79
CA THR A 548 -42.76 8.65 6.59
C THR A 548 -41.33 9.04 7.00
N PRO A 549 -40.30 8.72 6.18
CA PRO A 549 -38.92 9.11 6.49
C PRO A 549 -38.79 10.60 6.79
N GLY A 550 -37.93 10.95 7.75
CA GLY A 550 -37.73 12.35 8.18
C GLY A 550 -38.62 12.80 9.35
N ARG A 551 -39.65 12.03 9.72
CA ARG A 551 -40.49 12.28 10.90
C ARG A 551 -40.08 11.42 12.10
N VAL A 552 -40.27 11.93 13.31
CA VAL A 552 -40.24 11.14 14.55
C VAL A 552 -41.70 10.90 14.96
N PRO A 553 -42.14 9.64 15.15
CA PRO A 553 -43.53 9.36 15.54
C PRO A 553 -43.90 10.05 16.84
N ASN A 554 -45.06 10.71 16.87
CA ASN A 554 -45.69 11.15 18.11
C ASN A 554 -46.89 10.25 18.43
N TRP A 555 -46.84 9.55 19.57
CA TRP A 555 -47.85 8.56 19.95
C TRP A 555 -48.73 9.01 21.12
N LYS A 556 -48.67 10.29 21.52
CA LYS A 556 -49.44 10.83 22.65
C LYS A 556 -50.45 11.89 22.25
#